data_AF-A0A836T4M3-F1
#
_entry.id   AF-A0A836T4M3-F1
#
_cell.length_a   1.000
_cell.length_b   1.000
_cell.length_c   1.000
_cell.angle_alpha   90.00
_cell.angle_beta   90.00
_cell.angle_gamma   90.00
#
_symmetry.space_group_name_H-M   'P 1'
#
loop_
_entity.id
_entity.type
_entity.pdbx_description
1 polymer ?
#
loop_
_entity_poly.entity_id
_entity_poly.type
_entity_poly.pdbx_seq_one_letter_code
_entity_poly.pdbx_strand_id
1 'polypeptide(L)'
;IGFTLDEQIFVERGDVATLKSDLPIVSTTFDVNIFWMGKRHLEKGRTYTLKLTTQEVACEVVAFKKVVDASTLETLEGQEFLAKNDVAEVTLRTVTPVVFDLFGSIPTTGRFVLVDGYDVCGGGIITTYTPNKTDRLRDEVRHRDFHWLKSDIKLEERAYRNGHQSALILIVGSSGLGKSKLAKYLERKLFELNYQSYLLDGRNVALGVSADIEAQQKKQEGEVLRRFGEVAKLFLDAGHVVISTSNIFNQEDHTDLRLLVEPCQVVEIFVTDEKETSETCDIKLSRVEAEKESEASNTIYEYLKNKKILTGHNYSI
;
A
#
# COMPACT_ATOMS: atom_id res chain seq x y z
N ILE A 1 13.85 22.49 -14.48
CA ILE A 1 13.71 21.81 -15.79
C ILE A 1 12.26 21.39 -15.91
N GLY A 2 11.64 21.52 -17.08
CA GLY A 2 10.31 20.97 -17.36
C GLY A 2 10.40 20.06 -18.58
N PHE A 3 9.66 18.97 -18.57
CA PHE A 3 9.50 18.07 -19.71
C PHE A 3 8.02 17.74 -19.88
N THR A 4 7.63 17.37 -21.09
CA THR A 4 6.26 16.96 -21.41
C THR A 4 6.23 15.44 -21.54
N LEU A 5 5.19 14.83 -20.99
CA LEU A 5 4.92 13.41 -21.15
C LEU A 5 3.94 13.21 -22.30
N ASP A 6 4.11 12.10 -23.00
CA ASP A 6 3.18 11.59 -24.02
C ASP A 6 1.89 11.05 -23.39
N GLU A 7 1.98 10.60 -22.14
CA GLU A 7 0.85 10.12 -21.35
C GLU A 7 0.53 11.07 -20.19
N GLN A 8 -0.76 11.24 -19.92
CA GLN A 8 -1.20 11.90 -18.72
C GLN A 8 -1.06 10.94 -17.54
N ILE A 9 -0.05 11.18 -16.71
CA ILE A 9 0.11 10.51 -15.43
C ILE A 9 -0.30 11.45 -14.31
N PHE A 10 -0.75 10.87 -13.19
CA PHE A 10 -0.97 11.62 -11.97
C PHE A 10 0.36 11.73 -11.23
N VAL A 11 0.83 12.96 -11.03
CA VAL A 11 2.06 13.29 -10.29
C VAL A 11 1.77 14.38 -9.28
N GLU A 12 2.26 14.19 -8.07
CA GLU A 12 2.10 15.11 -6.96
C GLU A 12 3.43 15.71 -6.53
N ARG A 13 3.36 16.82 -5.79
CA ARG A 13 4.55 17.41 -5.18
C ARG A 13 5.09 16.43 -4.13
N GLY A 14 6.33 15.98 -4.34
CA GLY A 14 6.96 14.96 -3.49
C GLY A 14 7.41 13.75 -4.32
N ASP A 15 6.77 13.52 -5.46
CA ASP A 15 7.16 12.45 -6.38
C ASP A 15 8.56 12.69 -6.95
N VAL A 16 9.29 11.59 -7.11
CA VAL A 16 10.67 11.60 -7.60
C VAL A 16 10.73 10.84 -8.93
N ALA A 17 11.15 11.55 -9.98
CA ALA A 17 11.43 10.93 -11.27
C ALA A 17 12.88 10.44 -11.32
N THR A 18 13.09 9.18 -11.72
CA THR A 18 14.43 8.58 -11.84
C THR A 18 14.59 7.83 -13.16
N LEU A 19 15.83 7.46 -13.47
CA LEU A 19 16.09 6.48 -14.51
C LEU A 19 15.69 5.09 -14.01
N LYS A 20 15.27 4.23 -14.94
CA LYS A 20 14.92 2.83 -14.65
C LYS A 20 16.10 2.03 -14.06
N SER A 21 17.33 2.40 -14.43
CA SER A 21 18.57 1.80 -13.92
C SER A 21 18.89 2.18 -12.48
N ASP A 22 18.40 3.33 -12.03
CA ASP A 22 18.82 3.99 -10.79
C ASP A 22 17.59 4.27 -9.94
N LEU A 23 16.96 3.19 -9.48
CA LEU A 23 15.75 3.27 -8.67
C LEU A 23 16.10 3.73 -7.24
N PRO A 24 15.37 4.73 -6.71
CA PRO A 24 15.56 5.18 -5.34
C PRO A 24 14.91 4.20 -4.36
N ILE A 25 15.31 4.32 -3.10
CA ILE A 25 14.73 3.56 -2.00
C ILE A 25 13.38 4.17 -1.63
N VAL A 26 12.37 3.32 -1.41
CA VAL A 26 11.03 3.74 -0.97
C VAL A 26 10.65 2.95 0.28
N SER A 27 10.71 3.59 1.43
CA SER A 27 10.43 2.95 2.73
C SER A 27 9.86 3.94 3.73
N THR A 28 9.25 3.41 4.79
CA THR A 28 8.83 4.18 5.96
C THR A 28 9.90 4.24 7.04
N THR A 29 10.95 3.40 6.98
CA THR A 29 11.92 3.26 8.07
C THR A 29 13.34 3.28 7.55
N PHE A 30 14.18 4.14 8.12
CA PHE A 30 15.57 4.29 7.72
C PHE A 30 16.40 4.91 8.84
N ASP A 31 17.71 4.71 8.76
CA ASP A 31 18.65 5.22 9.75
C ASP A 31 19.29 6.52 9.29
N VAL A 32 19.48 7.42 10.23
CA VAL A 32 19.97 8.77 9.97
C VAL A 32 20.99 9.19 11.01
N ASN A 33 21.92 10.04 10.57
CA ASN A 33 22.68 10.89 11.48
C ASN A 33 22.00 12.25 11.54
N ILE A 34 21.60 12.69 12.73
CA ILE A 34 20.91 13.95 12.95
C ILE A 34 21.70 14.85 13.89
N PHE A 35 21.81 16.12 13.52
CA PHE A 35 22.25 17.21 14.39
C PHE A 35 21.03 18.01 14.85
N TRP A 36 20.88 18.19 16.16
CA TRP A 36 19.70 18.81 16.75
C TRP A 36 19.97 20.21 17.27
N MET A 37 19.12 21.16 16.89
CA MET A 37 19.20 22.58 17.28
C MET A 37 17.92 23.08 17.96
N GLY A 38 16.91 22.22 18.11
CA GLY A 38 15.62 22.54 18.69
C GLY A 38 15.74 23.03 20.13
N LYS A 39 14.81 23.90 20.55
CA LYS A 39 14.75 24.38 21.94
C LYS A 39 14.34 23.26 22.91
N ARG A 40 13.47 22.36 22.44
CA ARG A 40 13.08 21.13 23.15
C ARG A 40 13.97 20.00 22.69
N HIS A 41 14.11 18.95 23.51
CA HIS A 41 14.83 17.75 23.09
C HIS A 41 14.13 17.05 21.93
N LEU A 42 14.91 16.35 21.11
CA LEU A 42 14.38 15.33 20.22
C LEU A 42 14.04 14.12 21.08
N GLU A 43 12.81 13.63 21.06
CA GLU A 43 12.34 12.58 21.97
C GLU A 43 11.81 11.38 21.18
N LYS A 44 12.07 10.17 21.69
CA LYS A 44 11.52 8.94 21.13
C LYS A 44 9.99 8.94 21.18
N GLY A 45 9.35 8.51 20.10
CA GLY A 45 7.88 8.40 19.98
C GLY A 45 7.13 9.73 19.84
N ARG A 46 7.82 10.87 19.88
CA ARG A 46 7.20 12.17 19.57
C ARG A 46 7.16 12.38 18.06
N THR A 47 6.04 12.96 17.59
CA THR A 47 5.86 13.29 16.18
C THR A 47 6.59 14.58 15.81
N TYR A 48 7.30 14.53 14.68
CA TYR A 48 7.96 15.64 14.00
C TYR A 48 7.56 15.63 12.53
N THR A 49 7.87 16.69 11.80
CA THR A 49 7.72 16.72 10.35
C THR A 49 9.06 16.57 9.68
N LEU A 50 9.24 15.49 8.91
CA LEU A 50 10.37 15.28 8.02
C LEU A 50 10.15 16.10 6.74
N LYS A 51 11.12 16.93 6.38
CA LYS A 51 11.18 17.54 5.05
C LYS A 51 12.42 17.03 4.31
N LEU A 52 12.18 16.32 3.22
CA LEU A 52 13.21 15.72 2.36
C LEU A 52 12.95 16.18 0.93
N THR A 53 13.82 17.03 0.39
CA THR A 53 13.60 17.73 -0.88
C THR A 53 12.22 18.41 -0.94
N THR A 54 11.28 17.89 -1.73
CA THR A 54 9.91 18.40 -1.86
C THR A 54 8.87 17.60 -1.08
N GLN A 55 9.28 16.48 -0.45
CA GLN A 55 8.43 15.63 0.38
C GLN A 55 8.32 16.20 1.80
N GLU A 56 7.12 16.17 2.36
CA GLU A 56 6.83 16.61 3.73
C GLU A 56 5.92 15.57 4.39
N VAL A 57 6.46 14.85 5.37
CA VAL A 57 5.79 13.68 5.97
C VAL A 57 6.01 13.67 7.49
N ALA A 58 4.96 13.35 8.25
CA ALA A 58 5.09 13.16 9.68
C ALA A 58 5.97 11.94 10.00
N CYS A 59 6.88 12.09 10.96
CA CYS A 59 7.78 11.04 11.39
C CYS A 59 7.96 11.03 12.91
N GLU A 60 8.50 9.94 13.42
CA GLU A 60 8.90 9.79 14.81
C GLU A 60 10.29 9.14 14.89
N VAL A 61 10.97 9.36 16.01
CA VAL A 61 12.18 8.61 16.36
C VAL A 61 11.77 7.31 17.04
N VAL A 62 12.16 6.16 16.47
CA VAL A 62 11.80 4.85 17.02
C VAL A 62 12.91 4.24 17.87
N ALA A 63 14.16 4.59 17.56
CA ALA A 63 15.33 4.10 18.28
C ALA A 63 16.47 5.11 18.20
N PHE A 64 17.14 5.32 19.34
CA PHE A 64 18.46 5.95 19.39
C PHE A 64 19.49 4.83 19.38
N LYS A 65 20.35 4.80 18.36
CA LYS A 65 21.43 3.81 18.25
C LYS A 65 22.68 4.30 18.96
N LYS A 66 23.02 5.57 18.73
CA LYS A 66 24.21 6.20 19.29
C LYS A 66 23.95 7.69 19.50
N VAL A 67 24.29 8.23 20.66
CA VAL A 67 24.29 9.68 20.91
C VAL A 67 25.72 10.13 21.15
N VAL A 68 26.10 11.25 20.56
CA VAL A 68 27.42 11.87 20.70
C VAL A 68 27.21 13.31 21.18
N ASP A 69 27.74 13.60 22.36
CA ASP A 69 27.80 14.97 22.87
C ASP A 69 28.81 15.75 22.02
N ALA A 70 28.37 16.83 21.38
CA ALA A 70 29.23 17.56 20.46
C ALA A 70 30.35 18.35 21.15
N SER A 71 30.20 18.62 22.45
CA SER A 71 31.16 19.37 23.26
C SER A 71 32.24 18.49 23.87
N THR A 72 31.89 17.26 24.28
CA THR A 72 32.82 16.32 24.93
C THR A 72 33.31 15.22 23.99
N LEU A 73 32.63 14.99 22.86
CA LEU A 73 32.82 13.85 21.95
C LEU A 73 32.58 12.49 22.61
N GLU A 74 31.96 12.46 23.79
CA GLU A 74 31.61 11.23 24.49
C GLU A 74 30.42 10.56 23.82
N THR A 75 30.48 9.23 23.72
CA THR A 75 29.36 8.42 23.25
C THR A 75 28.48 8.04 24.43
N LEU A 76 27.21 8.42 24.36
CA LEU A 76 26.19 8.12 25.36
C LEU A 76 25.31 6.98 24.84
N GLU A 77 25.14 5.95 25.67
CA GLU A 77 24.31 4.78 25.36
C GLU A 77 22.99 4.82 26.14
N GLY A 78 21.93 4.27 25.56
CA GLY A 78 20.63 4.12 26.24
C GLY A 78 19.82 5.40 26.43
N GLN A 79 20.20 6.51 25.79
CA GLN A 79 19.38 7.73 25.83
C GLN A 79 18.11 7.57 24.98
N GLU A 80 16.99 8.11 25.48
CA GLU A 80 15.72 8.19 24.75
C GLU A 80 15.43 9.60 24.21
N PHE A 81 16.41 10.50 24.30
CA PHE A 81 16.32 11.85 23.79
C PHE A 81 17.67 12.36 23.26
N LEU A 82 17.63 13.44 22.47
CA LEU A 82 18.81 14.20 22.04
C LEU A 82 18.72 15.64 22.55
N ALA A 83 19.75 16.08 23.26
CA ALA A 83 19.82 17.46 23.73
C ALA A 83 20.22 18.42 22.59
N LYS A 84 20.11 19.71 22.89
CA LYS A 84 20.43 20.76 21.92
C LYS A 84 21.93 20.77 21.63
N ASN A 85 22.28 20.88 20.36
CA ASN A 85 23.62 20.87 19.77
C ASN A 85 24.32 19.50 19.78
N ASP A 86 23.62 18.42 20.09
CA ASP A 86 24.18 17.08 20.01
C ASP A 86 23.89 16.41 18.68
N VAL A 87 24.62 15.32 18.42
CA VAL A 87 24.46 14.48 17.24
C VAL A 87 24.03 13.09 17.68
N ALA A 88 23.10 12.48 16.94
CA ALA A 88 22.76 11.08 17.14
C ALA A 88 22.62 10.31 15.84
N GLU A 89 22.93 9.02 15.92
CA GLU A 89 22.45 8.02 14.98
C GLU A 89 21.10 7.50 15.49
N VAL A 90 20.05 7.71 14.71
CA VAL A 90 18.68 7.32 15.08
C VAL A 90 17.99 6.60 13.93
N THR A 91 17.02 5.76 14.26
CA THR A 91 16.08 5.23 13.28
C THR A 91 14.83 6.11 13.28
N LEU A 92 14.48 6.63 12.10
CA LEU A 92 13.24 7.35 11.88
C LEU A 92 12.19 6.41 11.29
N ARG A 93 10.94 6.66 11.65
CA ARG A 93 9.76 6.05 11.03
C ARG A 93 8.80 7.13 10.56
N THR A 94 8.40 7.09 9.31
CA THR A 94 7.40 7.99 8.71
C THR A 94 6.02 7.32 8.66
N VAL A 95 4.97 8.13 8.63
CA VAL A 95 3.58 7.63 8.54
C VAL A 95 3.23 7.10 7.15
N THR A 96 3.87 7.63 6.10
CA THR A 96 3.77 7.16 4.71
C THR A 96 5.16 6.90 4.14
N PRO A 97 5.30 6.02 3.14
CA PRO A 97 6.60 5.78 2.50
C PRO A 97 7.17 7.06 1.91
N VAL A 98 8.48 7.26 2.07
CA VAL A 98 9.23 8.36 1.47
C VAL A 98 10.25 7.84 0.48
N VAL A 99 10.52 8.61 -0.56
CA VAL A 99 11.52 8.30 -1.58
C VAL A 99 12.84 8.96 -1.21
N PHE A 100 13.90 8.18 -1.10
CA PHE A 100 15.22 8.70 -0.71
C PHE A 100 16.36 7.87 -1.29
N ASP A 101 17.55 8.42 -1.17
CA ASP A 101 18.81 7.72 -1.41
C ASP A 101 19.68 7.80 -0.16
N LEU A 102 20.64 6.90 -0.06
CA LEU A 102 21.68 7.05 0.95
C LEU A 102 22.52 8.29 0.61
N PHE A 103 22.92 9.04 1.63
CA PHE A 103 23.73 10.25 1.45
C PHE A 103 25.03 9.98 0.69
N GLY A 104 25.62 8.80 0.87
CA GLY A 104 26.81 8.37 0.13
C GLY A 104 26.60 8.13 -1.36
N SER A 105 25.34 7.90 -1.78
CA SER A 105 24.96 7.69 -3.19
C SER A 105 24.51 9.00 -3.84
N ILE A 106 23.44 9.61 -3.32
CA ILE A 106 22.89 10.86 -3.86
C ILE A 106 22.65 11.85 -2.70
N PRO A 107 23.56 12.81 -2.48
CA PRO A 107 23.47 13.75 -1.36
C PRO A 107 22.20 14.62 -1.33
N THR A 108 21.61 14.91 -2.49
CA THR A 108 20.43 15.77 -2.60
C THR A 108 19.17 15.14 -2.03
N THR A 109 19.00 13.83 -2.21
CA THR A 109 17.86 13.02 -1.73
C THR A 109 18.17 12.27 -0.45
N GLY A 110 19.43 12.26 0.01
CA GLY A 110 19.85 11.75 1.30
C GLY A 110 19.96 12.79 2.42
N ARG A 111 19.57 14.05 2.20
CA ARG A 111 19.55 15.13 3.20
C ARG A 111 18.12 15.50 3.57
N PHE A 112 17.89 15.73 4.85
CA PHE A 112 16.59 16.14 5.36
C PHE A 112 16.70 17.15 6.50
N VAL A 113 15.58 17.76 6.83
CA VAL A 113 15.41 18.53 8.06
C VAL A 113 14.20 18.03 8.84
N LEU A 114 14.25 18.14 10.16
CA LEU A 114 13.12 17.92 11.05
C LEU A 114 12.56 19.25 11.52
N VAL A 115 11.24 19.35 11.51
CA VAL A 115 10.47 20.51 11.94
C VAL A 115 9.59 20.11 13.13
N ASP A 116 9.64 20.90 14.20
CA ASP A 116 8.73 20.81 15.36
C ASP A 116 7.83 22.04 15.34
N GLY A 117 6.55 21.85 15.01
CA GLY A 117 5.62 22.95 14.73
C GLY A 117 6.02 23.73 13.46
N TYR A 118 6.52 24.95 13.64
CA TYR A 118 6.97 25.83 12.54
C TYR A 118 8.49 26.02 12.49
N ASP A 119 9.21 25.48 13.47
CA ASP A 119 10.64 25.72 13.63
C ASP A 119 11.46 24.54 13.08
N VAL A 120 12.41 24.83 12.19
CA VAL A 120 13.43 23.86 11.78
C VAL A 120 14.33 23.56 12.97
N CYS A 121 14.19 22.37 13.52
CA CYS A 121 14.81 21.98 14.79
C CYS A 121 15.98 21.01 14.63
N GLY A 122 16.15 20.39 13.47
CA GLY A 122 17.29 19.52 13.21
C GLY A 122 17.53 19.30 11.73
N GLY A 123 18.75 18.89 11.39
CA GLY A 123 19.15 18.52 10.04
C GLY A 123 19.99 17.26 10.07
N GLY A 124 19.89 16.45 9.02
CA GLY A 124 20.57 15.17 9.01
C GLY A 124 20.80 14.59 7.63
N ILE A 125 21.48 13.44 7.64
CA ILE A 125 21.76 12.62 6.48
C ILE A 125 21.22 11.21 6.68
N ILE A 126 20.70 10.60 5.62
CA ILE A 126 20.27 9.21 5.61
C ILE A 126 21.50 8.34 5.36
N THR A 127 21.80 7.44 6.29
CA THR A 127 23.05 6.67 6.31
C THR A 127 22.83 5.23 5.89
N THR A 128 21.78 4.60 6.41
CA THR A 128 21.54 3.17 6.21
C THR A 128 20.05 2.90 6.01
N TYR A 129 19.77 1.85 5.26
CA TYR A 129 18.43 1.33 5.03
C TYR A 129 18.44 -0.19 5.17
N THR A 130 17.49 -0.71 5.95
CA THR A 130 17.27 -2.16 6.10
C THR A 130 15.83 -2.46 5.67
N PRO A 131 15.63 -3.19 4.55
CA PRO A 131 14.29 -3.42 4.00
C PRO A 131 13.45 -4.34 4.89
N ASN A 132 12.23 -3.90 5.20
CA ASN A 132 11.22 -4.72 5.87
C ASN A 132 10.45 -5.61 4.85
N LYS A 133 9.45 -6.38 5.33
CA LYS A 133 8.62 -7.26 4.46
C LYS A 133 7.93 -6.46 3.34
N THR A 134 7.25 -5.37 3.68
CA THR A 134 6.49 -4.54 2.75
C THR A 134 7.40 -3.84 1.73
N ASP A 135 8.60 -3.44 2.14
CA ASP A 135 9.55 -2.81 1.24
C ASP A 135 10.07 -3.79 0.18
N ARG A 136 10.36 -5.05 0.57
CA ARG A 136 10.73 -6.10 -0.38
C ARG A 136 9.61 -6.37 -1.37
N LEU A 137 8.37 -6.45 -0.89
CA LEU A 137 7.20 -6.63 -1.75
C LEU A 137 7.04 -5.46 -2.74
N ARG A 138 7.29 -4.22 -2.29
CA ARG A 138 7.26 -3.04 -3.15
C ARG A 138 8.32 -3.11 -4.25
N ASP A 139 9.54 -3.51 -3.90
CA ASP A 139 10.62 -3.64 -4.88
C ASP A 139 10.33 -4.75 -5.89
N GLU A 140 9.74 -5.88 -5.46
CA GLU A 140 9.26 -6.95 -6.35
C GLU A 140 8.18 -6.46 -7.32
N VAL A 141 7.17 -5.76 -6.82
CA VAL A 141 6.08 -5.17 -7.61
C VAL A 141 6.61 -4.16 -8.63
N ARG A 142 7.51 -3.26 -8.21
CA ARG A 142 8.15 -2.29 -9.10
C ARG A 142 8.94 -3.00 -10.18
N HIS A 143 9.75 -3.99 -9.83
CA HIS A 143 10.51 -4.78 -10.80
C HIS A 143 9.58 -5.45 -11.81
N ARG A 144 8.50 -6.10 -11.35
CA ARG A 144 7.47 -6.69 -12.21
C ARG A 144 6.90 -5.66 -13.18
N ASP A 145 6.42 -4.52 -12.68
CA ASP A 145 5.73 -3.52 -13.50
C ASP A 145 6.68 -2.83 -14.51
N PHE A 146 7.94 -2.63 -14.13
CA PHE A 146 8.98 -2.13 -15.01
C PHE A 146 9.32 -3.07 -16.15
N HIS A 147 9.24 -4.38 -15.93
CA HIS A 147 9.54 -5.42 -16.91
C HIS A 147 8.29 -6.00 -17.58
N TRP A 148 7.11 -5.54 -17.19
CA TRP A 148 5.85 -5.94 -17.81
C TRP A 148 5.81 -5.50 -19.26
N LEU A 149 5.59 -6.46 -20.16
CA LEU A 149 5.33 -6.14 -21.57
C LEU A 149 3.95 -5.51 -21.67
N LYS A 150 3.92 -4.18 -21.81
CA LYS A 150 2.68 -3.43 -21.96
C LYS A 150 2.01 -3.80 -23.29
N SER A 151 0.72 -4.13 -23.23
CA SER A 151 -0.13 -4.29 -24.40
C SER A 151 -0.44 -2.93 -25.02
N ASP A 152 -0.71 -2.89 -26.33
CA ASP A 152 -1.22 -1.69 -27.02
C ASP A 152 -2.64 -1.32 -26.55
N ILE A 153 -3.34 -2.26 -25.92
CA ILE A 153 -4.69 -2.04 -25.35
C ILE A 153 -4.55 -1.57 -23.90
N LYS A 154 -4.91 -0.32 -23.63
CA LYS A 154 -4.86 0.30 -22.31
C LYS A 154 -6.03 -0.13 -21.40
N LEU A 155 -5.86 0.04 -20.09
CA LEU A 155 -6.91 -0.24 -19.11
C LEU A 155 -8.16 0.61 -19.35
N GLU A 156 -8.00 1.86 -19.78
CA GLU A 156 -9.11 2.77 -20.08
C GLU A 156 -9.90 2.31 -21.31
N GLU A 157 -9.23 1.75 -22.33
CA GLU A 157 -9.88 1.20 -23.52
C GLU A 157 -10.69 -0.05 -23.17
N ARG A 158 -10.11 -0.93 -22.33
CA ARG A 158 -10.85 -2.08 -21.77
C ARG A 158 -12.05 -1.60 -20.97
N ALA A 159 -11.87 -0.57 -20.14
CA ALA A 159 -12.93 -0.05 -19.30
C ALA A 159 -14.07 0.56 -20.12
N TYR A 160 -13.73 1.32 -21.16
CA TYR A 160 -14.69 1.86 -22.12
C TYR A 160 -15.47 0.75 -22.82
N ARG A 161 -14.77 -0.28 -23.33
CA ARG A 161 -15.40 -1.42 -24.02
C ARG A 161 -16.28 -2.27 -23.09
N ASN A 162 -15.84 -2.46 -21.84
CA ASN A 162 -16.55 -3.31 -20.89
C ASN A 162 -17.67 -2.56 -20.16
N GLY A 163 -17.73 -1.23 -20.24
CA GLY A 163 -18.68 -0.42 -19.48
C GLY A 163 -18.39 -0.40 -17.97
N HIS A 164 -17.17 -0.75 -17.57
CA HIS A 164 -16.72 -0.73 -16.18
C HIS A 164 -15.20 -0.71 -16.07
N GLN A 165 -14.66 -0.15 -14.99
CA GLN A 165 -13.26 -0.29 -14.62
C GLN A 165 -12.98 -1.67 -14.02
N SER A 166 -11.74 -2.15 -14.15
CA SER A 166 -11.28 -3.31 -13.39
C SER A 166 -11.18 -2.96 -11.90
N ALA A 167 -11.65 -3.85 -11.04
CA ALA A 167 -11.60 -3.66 -9.60
C ALA A 167 -11.56 -5.00 -8.88
N LEU A 168 -10.87 -5.05 -7.75
CA LEU A 168 -10.87 -6.20 -6.85
C LEU A 168 -11.85 -5.95 -5.71
N ILE A 169 -12.91 -6.75 -5.65
CA ILE A 169 -13.90 -6.75 -4.57
C ILE A 169 -13.48 -7.82 -3.57
N LEU A 170 -13.10 -7.40 -2.37
CA LEU A 170 -12.65 -8.27 -1.30
C LEU A 170 -13.69 -8.32 -0.18
N ILE A 171 -14.39 -9.45 -0.06
CA ILE A 171 -15.37 -9.68 1.00
C ILE A 171 -14.67 -10.32 2.20
N VAL A 172 -14.55 -9.57 3.28
CA VAL A 172 -13.73 -9.90 4.46
C VAL A 172 -14.55 -10.10 5.71
N GLY A 173 -14.08 -10.93 6.64
CA GLY A 173 -14.81 -11.26 7.87
C GLY A 173 -14.55 -12.68 8.36
N SER A 174 -15.06 -13.03 9.54
CA SER A 174 -14.86 -14.37 10.13
C SER A 174 -15.56 -15.49 9.32
N SER A 175 -15.09 -16.73 9.50
CA SER A 175 -15.65 -17.89 8.79
C SER A 175 -17.13 -18.11 9.17
N GLY A 176 -17.95 -18.53 8.21
CA GLY A 176 -19.37 -18.84 8.44
C GLY A 176 -20.35 -17.68 8.22
N LEU A 177 -19.90 -16.44 7.99
CA LEU A 177 -20.77 -15.26 7.81
C LEU A 177 -21.42 -15.12 6.42
N GLY A 178 -21.62 -16.22 5.68
CA GLY A 178 -22.28 -16.18 4.37
C GLY A 178 -21.46 -15.55 3.20
N LYS A 179 -20.21 -15.12 3.43
CA LYS A 179 -19.36 -14.45 2.43
C LYS A 179 -19.30 -15.15 1.06
N SER A 180 -19.09 -16.46 1.03
CA SER A 180 -19.00 -17.20 -0.24
C SER A 180 -20.33 -17.27 -0.99
N LYS A 181 -21.47 -17.22 -0.28
CA LYS A 181 -22.77 -17.17 -0.94
C LYS A 181 -23.02 -15.79 -1.54
N LEU A 182 -22.76 -14.73 -0.75
CA LEU A 182 -22.81 -13.35 -1.22
C LEU A 182 -21.90 -13.12 -2.45
N ALA A 183 -20.67 -13.63 -2.41
CA ALA A 183 -19.72 -13.51 -3.52
C ALA A 183 -20.25 -14.15 -4.81
N LYS A 184 -20.81 -15.35 -4.73
CA LYS A 184 -21.42 -16.06 -5.88
C LYS A 184 -22.65 -15.35 -6.41
N TYR A 185 -23.50 -14.84 -5.52
CA TYR A 185 -24.69 -14.08 -5.93
C TYR A 185 -24.29 -12.77 -6.62
N LEU A 186 -23.32 -12.04 -6.05
CA LEU A 186 -22.80 -10.81 -6.63
C LEU A 186 -22.20 -11.05 -8.01
N GLU A 187 -21.38 -12.09 -8.17
CA GLU A 187 -20.84 -12.50 -9.49
C GLU A 187 -21.97 -12.77 -10.48
N ARG A 188 -22.97 -13.59 -10.11
CA ARG A 188 -24.12 -13.89 -10.95
C ARG A 188 -24.83 -12.62 -11.41
N LYS A 189 -25.11 -11.71 -10.48
CA LYS A 189 -25.78 -10.44 -10.76
C LYS A 189 -24.96 -9.56 -11.71
N LEU A 190 -23.65 -9.40 -11.48
CA LEU A 190 -22.79 -8.60 -12.36
C LEU A 190 -22.71 -9.21 -13.77
N PHE A 191 -22.62 -10.53 -13.86
CA PHE A 191 -22.63 -11.26 -15.13
C PHE A 191 -23.94 -11.04 -15.90
N GLU A 192 -25.10 -11.13 -15.23
CA GLU A 192 -26.42 -10.87 -15.84
C GLU A 192 -26.57 -9.42 -16.32
N LEU A 193 -25.85 -8.49 -15.72
CA LEU A 193 -25.76 -7.08 -16.13
C LEU A 193 -24.71 -6.83 -17.23
N ASN A 194 -24.12 -7.89 -17.81
CA ASN A 194 -23.08 -7.85 -18.85
C ASN A 194 -21.75 -7.22 -18.41
N TYR A 195 -21.41 -7.27 -17.12
CA TYR A 195 -20.07 -6.91 -16.65
C TYR A 195 -19.14 -8.13 -16.69
N GLN A 196 -17.86 -7.89 -16.95
CA GLN A 196 -16.84 -8.95 -16.94
C GLN A 196 -16.45 -9.27 -15.50
N SER A 197 -17.22 -10.11 -14.82
CA SER A 197 -16.95 -10.53 -13.43
C SER A 197 -16.31 -11.91 -13.33
N TYR A 198 -15.48 -12.13 -12.31
CA TYR A 198 -14.91 -13.46 -12.01
C TYR A 198 -14.70 -13.67 -10.50
N LEU A 199 -15.20 -14.77 -9.96
CA LEU A 199 -14.99 -15.19 -8.58
C LEU A 199 -13.65 -15.93 -8.42
N LEU A 200 -12.64 -15.21 -7.95
CA LEU A 200 -11.33 -15.75 -7.62
C LEU A 200 -11.27 -16.16 -6.13
N ASP A 201 -11.71 -17.38 -5.83
CA ASP A 201 -11.55 -17.97 -4.49
C ASP A 201 -10.08 -18.36 -4.26
N GLY A 202 -9.49 -17.91 -3.15
CA GLY A 202 -8.09 -18.23 -2.86
C GLY A 202 -7.84 -19.74 -2.66
N ARG A 203 -8.87 -20.56 -2.40
CA ARG A 203 -8.75 -22.03 -2.42
C ARG A 203 -8.47 -22.57 -3.82
N ASN A 204 -9.01 -21.94 -4.86
CA ASN A 204 -8.73 -22.34 -6.24
C ASN A 204 -7.26 -22.10 -6.59
N VAL A 205 -6.72 -20.95 -6.15
CA VAL A 205 -5.29 -20.63 -6.28
C VAL A 205 -4.45 -21.61 -5.45
N ALA A 206 -4.85 -21.87 -4.20
CA ALA A 206 -4.15 -22.77 -3.29
C ALA A 206 -4.06 -24.22 -3.81
N LEU A 207 -5.11 -24.72 -4.47
CA LEU A 207 -5.16 -26.08 -5.01
C LEU A 207 -4.53 -26.22 -6.40
N GLY A 208 -4.28 -25.10 -7.10
CA GLY A 208 -3.69 -25.08 -8.44
C GLY A 208 -2.31 -24.43 -8.43
N VAL A 209 -2.28 -23.11 -8.65
CA VAL A 209 -1.05 -22.31 -8.78
C VAL A 209 -0.12 -22.42 -7.56
N SER A 210 -0.67 -22.69 -6.38
CA SER A 210 0.10 -22.82 -5.13
C SER A 210 0.11 -24.24 -4.55
N ALA A 211 -0.11 -25.26 -5.39
CA ALA A 211 -0.16 -26.66 -4.95
C ALA A 211 1.21 -27.20 -4.46
N ASP A 212 2.31 -26.61 -4.92
CA ASP A 212 3.70 -26.90 -4.53
C ASP A 212 4.07 -26.36 -3.13
N ILE A 213 3.27 -25.45 -2.56
CA ILE A 213 3.54 -24.91 -1.23
C ILE A 213 3.19 -25.97 -0.18
N GLU A 214 4.21 -26.57 0.42
CA GLU A 214 4.07 -27.61 1.43
C GLU A 214 3.25 -27.12 2.63
N ALA A 215 2.49 -28.03 3.28
CA ALA A 215 1.62 -27.67 4.41
C ALA A 215 2.35 -26.99 5.58
N GLN A 216 3.65 -27.24 5.77
CA GLN A 216 4.48 -26.55 6.76
C GLN A 216 4.87 -25.12 6.34
N GLN A 217 5.01 -24.89 5.02
CA GLN A 217 5.25 -23.58 4.42
C GLN A 217 3.96 -22.77 4.26
N LYS A 218 2.77 -23.36 4.37
CA LYS A 218 1.50 -22.60 4.43
C LYS A 218 1.40 -21.64 5.62
N LYS A 219 2.27 -21.78 6.63
CA LYS A 219 2.48 -20.77 7.69
C LYS A 219 3.27 -19.54 7.22
N GLN A 220 3.98 -19.62 6.09
CA GLN A 220 4.47 -18.45 5.37
C GLN A 220 3.32 -17.88 4.53
N GLU A 221 2.37 -17.23 5.21
CA GLU A 221 1.17 -16.61 4.62
C GLU A 221 1.52 -15.68 3.43
N GLY A 222 2.73 -15.09 3.45
CA GLY A 222 3.22 -14.17 2.43
C GLY A 222 3.25 -14.74 1.01
N GLU A 223 3.72 -15.96 0.77
CA GLU A 223 3.85 -16.48 -0.62
C GLU A 223 2.48 -16.84 -1.23
N VAL A 224 1.56 -17.33 -0.41
CA VAL A 224 0.17 -17.61 -0.83
C VAL A 224 -0.51 -16.32 -1.24
N LEU A 225 -0.37 -15.26 -0.43
CA LEU A 225 -0.88 -13.93 -0.74
C LEU A 225 -0.23 -13.35 -1.99
N ARG A 226 1.10 -13.43 -2.12
CA ARG A 226 1.84 -12.92 -3.29
C ARG A 226 1.32 -13.57 -4.57
N ARG A 227 1.24 -14.90 -4.62
CA ARG A 227 0.71 -15.62 -5.80
C ARG A 227 -0.74 -15.29 -6.08
N PHE A 228 -1.58 -15.17 -5.04
CA PHE A 228 -2.96 -14.74 -5.21
C PHE A 228 -3.04 -13.33 -5.83
N GLY A 229 -2.25 -12.38 -5.33
CA GLY A 229 -2.18 -11.02 -5.84
C GLY A 229 -1.70 -10.96 -7.30
N GLU A 230 -0.68 -11.75 -7.66
CA GLU A 230 -0.21 -11.85 -9.05
C GLU A 230 -1.26 -12.43 -10.00
N VAL A 231 -2.01 -13.46 -9.57
CA VAL A 231 -3.13 -14.00 -10.36
C VAL A 231 -4.25 -12.97 -10.47
N ALA A 232 -4.60 -12.29 -9.37
CA ALA A 232 -5.61 -11.23 -9.39
C ALA A 232 -5.20 -10.09 -10.33
N LYS A 233 -3.92 -9.69 -10.31
CA LYS A 233 -3.36 -8.66 -11.19
C LYS A 233 -3.57 -8.98 -12.66
N LEU A 234 -3.41 -10.24 -13.08
CA LEU A 234 -3.68 -10.66 -14.46
C LEU A 234 -5.15 -10.49 -14.87
N PHE A 235 -6.09 -10.85 -13.99
CA PHE A 235 -7.52 -10.65 -14.27
C PHE A 235 -7.89 -9.16 -14.32
N LEU A 236 -7.30 -8.36 -13.44
CA LEU A 236 -7.51 -6.91 -13.41
C LEU A 236 -6.94 -6.25 -14.66
N ASP A 237 -5.73 -6.63 -15.09
CA ASP A 237 -5.11 -6.17 -16.35
C ASP A 237 -5.94 -6.56 -17.58
N ALA A 238 -6.57 -7.73 -17.53
CA ALA A 238 -7.52 -8.17 -18.57
C ALA A 238 -8.85 -7.38 -18.57
N GLY A 239 -9.12 -6.58 -17.54
CA GLY A 239 -10.28 -5.69 -17.45
C GLY A 239 -11.46 -6.28 -16.66
N HIS A 240 -11.25 -7.28 -15.80
CA HIS A 240 -12.32 -7.91 -15.01
C HIS A 240 -12.60 -7.20 -13.68
N VAL A 241 -13.85 -7.31 -13.22
CA VAL A 241 -14.23 -7.13 -11.81
C VAL A 241 -14.01 -8.45 -11.08
N VAL A 242 -12.92 -8.54 -10.35
CA VAL A 242 -12.53 -9.74 -9.61
C VAL A 242 -13.22 -9.73 -8.25
N ILE A 243 -13.93 -10.80 -7.89
CA ILE A 243 -14.56 -10.96 -6.58
C ILE A 243 -13.78 -12.03 -5.81
N SER A 244 -13.42 -11.76 -4.56
CA SER A 244 -12.74 -12.73 -3.69
C SER A 244 -13.28 -12.66 -2.26
N THR A 245 -13.04 -13.73 -1.50
CA THR A 245 -13.34 -13.81 -0.07
C THR A 245 -12.08 -14.05 0.73
N SER A 246 -11.85 -13.30 1.81
CA SER A 246 -10.58 -13.28 2.54
C SER A 246 -10.36 -14.42 3.54
N ASN A 247 -11.00 -15.59 3.41
CA ASN A 247 -10.82 -16.68 4.39
C ASN A 247 -9.37 -17.19 4.54
N ILE A 248 -8.42 -16.64 3.78
CA ILE A 248 -7.01 -16.99 3.72
C ILE A 248 -6.10 -15.83 4.20
N PHE A 249 -6.63 -14.62 4.41
CA PHE A 249 -5.81 -13.41 4.61
C PHE A 249 -6.17 -12.67 5.90
N ASN A 250 -5.14 -12.17 6.60
CA ASN A 250 -5.26 -11.29 7.77
C ASN A 250 -5.40 -9.82 7.32
N GLN A 251 -5.80 -8.92 8.22
CA GLN A 251 -5.92 -7.49 7.88
C GLN A 251 -4.60 -6.86 7.39
N GLU A 252 -3.46 -7.30 7.93
CA GLU A 252 -2.13 -6.84 7.50
C GLU A 252 -1.84 -7.19 6.03
N ASP A 253 -2.41 -8.31 5.54
CA ASP A 253 -2.24 -8.78 4.16
C ASP A 253 -3.01 -7.91 3.15
N HIS A 254 -3.99 -7.11 3.59
CA HIS A 254 -4.77 -6.29 2.69
C HIS A 254 -3.94 -5.12 2.12
N THR A 255 -3.02 -4.56 2.91
CA THR A 255 -2.10 -3.53 2.44
C THR A 255 -1.14 -4.09 1.39
N ASP A 256 -0.61 -5.29 1.65
CA ASP A 256 0.24 -6.03 0.72
C ASP A 256 -0.53 -6.37 -0.57
N LEU A 257 -1.81 -6.76 -0.47
CA LEU A 257 -2.66 -7.03 -1.63
C LEU A 257 -2.94 -5.78 -2.47
N ARG A 258 -3.22 -4.63 -1.83
CA ARG A 258 -3.38 -3.35 -2.53
C ARG A 258 -2.14 -3.00 -3.33
N LEU A 259 -0.95 -3.15 -2.73
CA LEU A 259 0.32 -2.94 -3.39
C LEU A 259 0.52 -3.89 -4.59
N LEU A 260 0.15 -5.17 -4.46
CA LEU A 260 0.27 -6.15 -5.53
C LEU A 260 -0.60 -5.82 -6.75
N VAL A 261 -1.78 -5.23 -6.55
CA VAL A 261 -2.77 -5.00 -7.61
C VAL A 261 -2.83 -3.55 -8.12
N GLU A 262 -1.99 -2.65 -7.61
CA GLU A 262 -1.87 -1.28 -8.14
C GLU A 262 -1.69 -1.27 -9.66
N PRO A 263 -2.32 -0.33 -10.41
CA PRO A 263 -3.11 0.82 -9.93
C PRO A 263 -4.62 0.51 -9.77
N CYS A 264 -5.04 -0.76 -9.80
CA CYS A 264 -6.45 -1.12 -9.76
C CYS A 264 -7.05 -0.91 -8.36
N GLN A 265 -8.32 -0.49 -8.32
CA GLN A 265 -9.01 -0.24 -7.05
C GLN A 265 -9.33 -1.54 -6.32
N VAL A 266 -9.13 -1.53 -5.00
CA VAL A 266 -9.56 -2.60 -4.10
C VAL A 266 -10.73 -2.08 -3.26
N VAL A 267 -11.87 -2.75 -3.34
CA VAL A 267 -13.08 -2.44 -2.59
C VAL A 267 -13.28 -3.48 -1.49
N GLU A 268 -13.17 -3.06 -0.23
CA GLU A 268 -13.29 -3.93 0.93
C GLU A 268 -14.69 -3.92 1.53
N ILE A 269 -15.30 -5.12 1.58
CA ILE A 269 -16.63 -5.32 2.15
C ILE A 269 -16.47 -6.15 3.43
N PHE A 270 -16.59 -5.51 4.59
CA PHE A 270 -16.47 -6.17 5.88
C PHE A 270 -17.80 -6.73 6.34
N VAL A 271 -17.87 -8.05 6.49
CA VAL A 271 -19.00 -8.78 7.06
C VAL A 271 -18.66 -9.17 8.49
N THR A 272 -19.47 -8.76 9.46
CA THR A 272 -19.23 -9.06 10.89
C THR A 272 -20.52 -9.32 11.66
N ASP A 273 -20.41 -10.14 12.71
CA ASP A 273 -21.47 -10.35 13.71
C ASP A 273 -21.40 -9.29 14.84
N GLU A 274 -20.25 -8.65 15.02
CA GLU A 274 -19.99 -7.73 16.12
C GLU A 274 -19.93 -6.28 15.64
N LYS A 275 -20.16 -5.34 16.57
CA LYS A 275 -19.85 -3.92 16.33
C LYS A 275 -18.33 -3.65 16.35
N GLU A 276 -17.50 -4.57 15.87
CA GLU A 276 -16.07 -4.30 15.70
C GLU A 276 -15.88 -3.19 14.67
N THR A 277 -15.30 -2.09 15.11
CA THR A 277 -14.85 -0.96 14.29
C THR A 277 -13.54 -1.34 13.60
N SER A 278 -13.62 -1.99 12.43
CA SER A 278 -12.55 -1.84 11.45
C SER A 278 -12.65 -0.42 10.89
N GLU A 279 -11.64 0.41 11.15
CA GLU A 279 -11.64 1.84 10.82
C GLU A 279 -11.52 2.12 9.31
N THR A 280 -11.28 1.11 8.46
CA THR A 280 -10.89 1.31 7.05
C THR A 280 -11.56 0.37 6.04
N CYS A 281 -12.87 0.07 6.18
CA CYS A 281 -13.60 -0.68 5.15
C CYS A 281 -14.52 0.23 4.31
N ASP A 282 -14.73 -0.13 3.04
CA ASP A 282 -15.60 0.62 2.12
C ASP A 282 -17.09 0.40 2.43
N ILE A 283 -17.45 -0.85 2.71
CA ILE A 283 -18.81 -1.26 3.05
C ILE A 283 -18.76 -2.15 4.29
N LYS A 284 -19.66 -1.91 5.24
CA LYS A 284 -19.88 -2.78 6.39
C LYS A 284 -21.25 -3.42 6.30
N LEU A 285 -21.29 -4.75 6.40
CA LEU A 285 -22.51 -5.55 6.44
C LEU A 285 -22.54 -6.38 7.73
N SER A 286 -23.69 -6.44 8.37
CA SER A 286 -23.96 -7.46 9.38
C SER A 286 -24.14 -8.83 8.72
N ARG A 287 -24.00 -9.91 9.49
CA ARG A 287 -24.33 -11.26 9.01
C ARG A 287 -25.75 -11.37 8.46
N VAL A 288 -26.74 -10.75 9.14
CA VAL A 288 -28.14 -10.81 8.71
C VAL A 288 -28.31 -10.12 7.35
N GLU A 289 -27.61 -9.01 7.11
CA GLU A 289 -27.61 -8.34 5.81
C GLU A 289 -26.91 -9.19 4.75
N ALA A 290 -25.76 -9.79 5.07
CA ALA A 290 -25.02 -10.65 4.15
C ALA A 290 -25.77 -11.93 3.77
N GLU A 291 -26.60 -12.48 4.67
CA GLU A 291 -27.49 -13.62 4.39
C GLU A 291 -28.64 -13.24 3.44
N LYS A 292 -29.03 -11.95 3.39
CA LYS A 292 -29.95 -11.42 2.38
C LYS A 292 -29.19 -11.03 1.11
N GLU A 293 -28.72 -12.06 0.40
CA GLU A 293 -27.82 -11.94 -0.76
C GLU A 293 -28.26 -10.90 -1.80
N SER A 294 -29.57 -10.80 -2.09
CA SER A 294 -30.14 -9.82 -3.02
C SER A 294 -29.99 -8.38 -2.55
N GLU A 295 -30.37 -8.09 -1.29
CA GLU A 295 -30.28 -6.75 -0.70
C GLU A 295 -28.81 -6.32 -0.57
N ALA A 296 -27.95 -7.19 -0.03
CA ALA A 296 -26.52 -6.93 0.10
C ALA A 296 -25.85 -6.68 -1.25
N SER A 297 -26.16 -7.49 -2.27
CA SER A 297 -25.60 -7.31 -3.62
C SER A 297 -26.16 -6.07 -4.33
N ASN A 298 -27.33 -5.57 -3.95
CA ASN A 298 -27.82 -4.25 -4.39
C ASN A 298 -27.02 -3.12 -3.77
N THR A 299 -26.77 -3.18 -2.46
CA THR A 299 -25.94 -2.20 -1.75
C THR A 299 -24.53 -2.11 -2.36
N ILE A 300 -23.89 -3.26 -2.59
CA ILE A 300 -22.55 -3.32 -3.19
C ILE A 300 -22.58 -2.75 -4.61
N TYR A 301 -23.57 -3.13 -5.42
CA TYR A 301 -23.72 -2.64 -6.79
C TYR A 301 -23.85 -1.10 -6.85
N GLU A 302 -24.72 -0.52 -6.02
CA GLU A 302 -24.89 0.94 -5.97
C GLU A 302 -23.62 1.65 -5.50
N TYR A 303 -22.88 1.06 -4.55
CA TYR A 303 -21.58 1.59 -4.14
C TYR A 303 -20.58 1.63 -5.31
N LEU A 304 -20.44 0.53 -6.04
CA LEU A 304 -19.53 0.43 -7.18
C LEU A 304 -19.91 1.43 -8.30
N LYS A 305 -21.20 1.67 -8.50
CA LYS A 305 -21.70 2.68 -9.44
C LYS A 305 -21.36 4.10 -8.98
N ASN A 306 -21.55 4.41 -7.70
CA ASN A 306 -21.21 5.71 -7.11
C ASN A 306 -19.70 6.00 -7.19
N LYS A 307 -18.86 4.97 -7.06
CA LYS A 307 -17.41 5.05 -7.27
C LYS A 307 -16.98 5.11 -8.74
N LYS A 308 -17.93 5.08 -9.69
CA LYS A 308 -17.70 5.02 -11.13
C LYS A 308 -16.87 3.80 -11.57
N ILE A 309 -16.86 2.74 -10.78
CA ILE A 309 -16.30 1.44 -11.17
C ILE A 309 -17.24 0.82 -12.21
N LEU A 310 -18.55 0.83 -11.94
CA LEU A 310 -19.58 0.39 -12.89
C LEU A 310 -20.23 1.60 -13.54
N THR A 311 -19.90 1.87 -14.80
CA THR A 311 -20.49 3.00 -15.56
C THR A 311 -21.66 2.58 -16.43
N GLY A 312 -21.78 1.28 -16.71
CA GLY A 312 -22.73 0.72 -17.67
C GLY A 312 -22.19 0.80 -19.10
N HIS A 313 -22.80 0.01 -19.99
CA HIS A 313 -22.47 0.04 -21.41
C HIS A 313 -23.06 1.31 -22.04
N ASN A 314 -22.19 2.23 -22.48
CA ASN A 314 -22.59 3.25 -23.45
C ASN A 314 -22.78 2.55 -24.80
N TYR A 315 -23.94 1.91 -25.02
CA TYR A 315 -24.32 1.49 -26.36
C TYR A 315 -24.63 2.74 -27.20
N SER A 316 -23.58 3.33 -27.73
CA SER A 316 -23.62 4.22 -28.89
C SER A 316 -22.32 3.98 -29.66
N ILE A 317 -22.29 2.83 -30.35
CA ILE A 317 -21.46 2.62 -31.54
C ILE A 317 -22.35 2.93 -32.73
#